data_AF-A0A7C4UB51-F1
#
_entry.id   AF-A0A7C4UB51-F1
#
_cell.length_a   1.000
_cell.length_b   1.000
_cell.length_c   1.000
_cell.angle_alpha   90.00
_cell.angle_beta   90.00
_cell.angle_gamma   90.00
#
_symmetry.space_group_name_H-M   'P 1'
#
loop_
_entity.id
_entity.type
_entity.pdbx_description
1 polymer ?
#
loop_
_entity_poly.entity_id
_entity_poly.type
_entity_poly.pdbx_seq_one_letter_code
_entity_poly.pdbx_strand_id
1 'polypeptide(L)' 'MPYTFTTMKLMMYIGNDLIDTATLEDERIPIPGYLGEFKRQMKQKHRELILQASKPPEFLVTITSTTTTKSKAQSN' A
#
# COMPACT_ATOMS: atom_id res chain seq x y z
N MET A 1 -21.70 16.46 -5.84
CA MET A 1 -20.72 16.30 -4.75
C MET A 1 -19.85 15.09 -5.08
N PRO A 2 -18.60 15.26 -5.53
CA PRO A 2 -17.71 14.12 -5.71
C PRO A 2 -17.38 13.52 -4.34
N TYR A 3 -17.62 12.22 -4.18
CA TYR A 3 -17.21 11.48 -2.99
C TYR A 3 -15.72 11.20 -3.09
N THR A 4 -14.95 11.81 -2.19
CA THR A 4 -13.53 11.49 -2.02
C THR A 4 -13.42 10.26 -1.13
N PHE A 5 -12.97 9.13 -1.68
CA PHE A 5 -12.59 7.98 -0.87
C PHE A 5 -11.10 8.11 -0.53
N THR A 6 -10.84 8.28 0.75
CA THR A 6 -9.50 8.24 1.32
C THR A 6 -9.09 6.78 1.42
N THR A 7 -8.06 6.36 0.70
CA THR A 7 -7.52 4.99 0.78
C THR A 7 -6.09 5.06 1.28
N MET A 8 -5.85 4.47 2.45
CA MET A 8 -4.50 4.31 2.97
C MET A 8 -3.75 3.22 2.20
N LYS A 9 -2.46 3.42 1.96
CA LYS A 9 -1.61 2.46 1.26
C LYS A 9 -0.28 2.30 1.99
N LEU A 10 0.16 1.07 2.15
CA LEU A 10 1.49 0.70 2.59
C LEU A 10 2.39 0.54 1.36
N MET A 11 3.41 1.37 1.25
CA MET A 11 4.40 1.32 0.18
C MET A 11 5.69 0.75 0.75
N MET A 12 6.27 -0.23 0.05
CA MET A 12 7.55 -0.85 0.39
C MET A 12 8.60 -0.42 -0.63
N TYR A 13 9.68 0.16 -0.13
CA TYR A 13 10.81 0.64 -0.91
C TYR A 13 12.04 -0.19 -0.59
N ILE A 14 12.91 -0.39 -1.58
CA ILE A 14 14.25 -0.91 -1.40
C ILE A 14 15.21 0.14 -1.96
N GLY A 15 15.94 0.82 -1.09
CA GLY A 15 16.70 2.00 -1.49
C GLY A 15 15.75 3.10 -1.98
N ASN A 16 15.83 3.44 -3.27
CA ASN A 16 14.97 4.48 -3.90
C ASN A 16 13.87 3.89 -4.78
N ASP A 17 13.85 2.58 -4.97
CA ASP A 17 12.89 1.91 -5.85
C ASP A 17 11.68 1.42 -5.05
N LEU A 18 10.49 1.79 -5.54
CA LEU A 18 9.24 1.27 -5.04
C LEU A 18 9.08 -0.18 -5.51
N ILE A 19 9.07 -1.12 -4.58
CA ILE A 19 8.98 -2.55 -4.89
C ILE A 19 7.53 -3.00 -4.91
N ASP A 20 6.74 -2.55 -3.95
CA ASP A 20 5.34 -2.97 -3.86
C ASP A 20 4.50 -1.95 -3.10
N THR A 21 3.21 -1.94 -3.41
CA THR A 21 2.21 -1.10 -2.76
C THR A 21 1.00 -1.94 -2.42
N ALA A 22 0.56 -1.84 -1.18
CA ALA A 22 -0.64 -2.51 -0.74
C ALA A 22 -1.65 -1.52 -0.20
N THR A 23 -2.90 -1.66 -0.63
CA THR A 23 -4.04 -0.94 -0.05
C THR A 23 -4.31 -1.46 1.36
N LEU A 24 -4.28 -0.55 2.33
CA LEU A 24 -4.67 -0.78 3.71
C LEU A 24 -6.14 -0.42 3.88
N GLU A 25 -6.85 -1.24 4.65
CA GLU A 25 -8.21 -0.94 5.09
C GLU A 25 -8.15 0.00 6.30
N ASP A 26 -8.72 1.20 6.16
CA ASP A 26 -8.73 2.25 7.20
C ASP A 26 -9.27 1.73 8.54
N GLU A 27 -10.32 0.93 8.49
CA GLU A 27 -10.96 0.29 9.64
C GLU A 27 -10.02 -0.64 10.42
N ARG A 28 -8.97 -1.17 9.78
CA ARG A 28 -8.01 -2.11 10.38
C ARG A 28 -6.68 -1.49 10.79
N ILE A 29 -6.43 -0.23 10.43
CA ILE A 29 -5.23 0.52 10.83
C ILE A 29 -5.08 0.65 12.35
N PRO A 30 -6.14 0.98 13.12
CA PRO A 30 -6.01 1.08 14.57
C PRO A 30 -5.85 -0.28 15.24
N ILE A 31 -5.98 -1.39 14.51
CA ILE A 31 -5.81 -2.73 15.05
C ILE A 31 -4.30 -3.02 15.21
N PRO A 32 -3.80 -3.14 16.44
CA PRO A 32 -2.41 -3.48 16.66
C PRO A 32 -2.11 -4.85 16.04
N GLY A 33 -1.06 -4.91 15.23
CA GLY A 33 -0.65 -6.13 14.53
C GLY A 33 -1.03 -6.18 13.05
N TYR A 34 -2.08 -5.47 12.60
CA TYR A 34 -2.49 -5.47 11.18
C TYR A 34 -1.37 -4.99 10.25
N LEU A 35 -0.78 -3.83 10.54
CA LEU A 35 0.39 -3.31 9.82
C LEU A 35 1.62 -4.23 9.93
N GLY A 36 1.78 -4.91 11.06
CA GLY A 36 2.88 -5.85 11.28
C GLY A 36 2.75 -7.07 10.39
N GLU A 37 1.56 -7.66 10.31
CA GLU A 37 1.26 -8.78 9.40
C GLU A 37 1.41 -8.35 7.95
N PHE A 38 0.93 -7.16 7.59
CA PHE A 38 1.06 -6.63 6.24
C PHE A 38 2.54 -6.46 5.84
N LYS A 39 3.34 -5.83 6.71
CA LYS A 39 4.79 -5.72 6.51
C LYS A 39 5.45 -7.10 6.45
N ARG A 40 5.02 -8.08 7.26
CA ARG A 40 5.56 -9.44 7.25
C ARG A 40 5.25 -10.15 5.92
N GLN A 41 4.03 -10.04 5.43
CA GLN A 41 3.63 -10.57 4.11
C GLN A 41 4.43 -9.93 2.98
N MET A 42 4.56 -8.59 2.98
CA MET A 42 5.36 -7.90 1.96
C MET A 42 6.84 -8.29 2.00
N LYS A 43 7.42 -8.42 3.21
CA LYS A 43 8.78 -8.93 3.39
C LYS A 43 8.95 -10.36 2.91
N GLN A 44 7.96 -11.21 3.14
CA GLN A 44 8.01 -12.61 2.72
C GLN A 44 7.87 -12.75 1.20
N LYS A 45 6.96 -11.98 0.59
CA LYS A 45 6.74 -11.93 -0.85
C LYS A 45 7.97 -11.45 -1.61
N HIS A 46 8.65 -10.43 -1.07
CA HIS A 46 9.84 -9.84 -1.68
C HIS A 46 11.12 -10.25 -0.97
N ARG A 47 11.12 -11.40 -0.27
CA ARG A 47 12.25 -11.85 0.54
C ARG A 47 13.51 -12.00 -0.30
N GLU A 48 13.38 -12.54 -1.51
CA GLU A 48 14.49 -12.72 -2.44
C GLU A 48 15.08 -11.38 -2.89
N LEU A 49 14.22 -10.40 -3.20
CA LEU A 49 14.63 -9.05 -3.56
C LEU A 49 15.31 -8.33 -2.39
N ILE A 50 14.81 -8.51 -1.16
CA ILE A 50 15.44 -7.96 0.05
C ILE A 50 16.82 -8.60 0.29
N LEU A 51 16.95 -9.92 0.08
CA LEU A 51 18.23 -10.62 0.27
C LEU A 51 19.28 -10.23 -0.77
N GLN A 52 18.85 -9.92 -2.01
CA GLN A 52 19.72 -9.42 -3.06
C GLN A 52 20.02 -7.93 -2.92
N ALA A 53 19.14 -7.18 -2.24
CA ALA A 53 19.32 -5.77 -2.01
C ALA A 53 20.36 -5.52 -0.91
N SER A 54 21.34 -4.66 -1.22
CA SER A 54 22.37 -4.24 -0.26
C SER A 54 21.81 -3.33 0.86
N LYS A 55 20.57 -2.83 0.70
CA LYS A 55 19.90 -1.91 1.64
C LYS A 55 18.65 -2.56 2.24
N PRO A 56 18.37 -2.31 3.53
CA PRO A 56 17.15 -2.78 4.15
C PRO A 56 15.91 -2.13 3.49
N PRO A 57 14.78 -2.83 3.40
CA PRO A 57 13.56 -2.27 2.86
C PRO A 57 12.96 -1.23 3.82
N GLU A 58 12.55 -0.11 3.26
CA GLU A 58 11.79 0.94 3.95
C GLU A 58 10.29 0.78 3.71
N PHE A 59 9.49 1.13 4.72
CA PHE A 59 8.03 1.03 4.66
C PHE A 59 7.42 2.39 4.95
N LEU A 60 6.68 2.92 3.98
CA LEU A 60 6.00 4.21 4.10
C LEU A 60 4.50 3.97 4.02
N VAL A 61 3.74 4.48 4.99
CA VAL A 61 2.28 4.51 4.92
C VAL A 61 1.88 5.86 4.37
N THR A 62 1.19 5.87 3.24
CA THR A 62 0.67 7.09 2.63
C THR A 62 -0.84 7.06 2.50
N ILE A 63 -1.45 8.22 2.58
CA ILE A 63 -2.89 8.40 2.38
C ILE A 63 -3.09 8.87 0.95
N THR A 64 -3.65 8.01 0.10
CA THR A 64 -4.03 8.40 -1.26
C THR A 64 -5.50 8.77 -1.30
N SER A 65 -5.82 10.03 -1.60
CA SER A 65 -7.17 10.43 -1.98
C SER A 65 -7.39 10.02 -3.42
N THR A 66 -8.03 8.86 -3.65
CA THR A 66 -8.43 8.52 -5.02
C THR A 66 -9.69 9.31 -5.34
N THR A 67 -9.55 10.39 -6.10
CA THR A 67 -10.70 11.04 -6.73
C THR A 67 -11.19 10.12 -7.84
N THR A 68 -11.95 9.09 -7.48
CA THR A 68 -12.58 8.22 -8.46
C THR A 68 -13.71 9.02 -9.11
N THR A 69 -13.41 9.74 -10.19
CA THR A 69 -14.42 10.11 -11.18
C THR A 69 -14.93 8.81 -11.78
N LYS A 70 -15.95 8.19 -11.15
CA LYS A 70 -16.81 7.24 -11.84
C LYS A 70 -17.54 8.03 -12.93
N SER A 71 -16.91 8.19 -14.09
CA SER A 71 -17.62 8.42 -15.33
C SER A 71 -18.50 7.19 -15.52
N LYS A 72 -19.78 7.38 -15.31
CA LYS A 72 -20.84 6.48 -15.73
C LYS A 72 -20.71 6.30 -17.25
N ALA A 73 -19.99 5.27 -17.70
CA ALA A 73 -20.26 4.63 -18.98
C ALA A 73 -21.35 3.59 -18.66
N GLN A 74 -22.61 3.96 -18.44
CA GLN A 74 -23.62 4.33 -19.44
C GLN A 74 -23.50 3.54 -20.75
N SER A 75 -24.32 2.47 -20.81
CA SER A 75 -25.13 2.04 -21.95
C SER A 75 -24.40 1.45 -23.17
N ASN A 76 -24.57 0.16 -23.41
CA ASN A 76 -25.72 -0.33 -24.18
C ASN A 76 -25.94 -1.83 -23.98
#